data_AF-A0AAW9IMZ4-F1
#
_entry.id   AF-A0AAW9IMZ4-F1
#
_cell.length_a   1.000
_cell.length_b   1.000
_cell.length_c   1.000
_cell.angle_alpha   90.00
_cell.angle_beta   90.00
_cell.angle_gamma   90.00
#
_symmetry.space_group_name_H-M   'P 1'
#
loop_
_entity.id
_entity.type
_entity.pdbx_description
1 polymer ?
#
loop_
_entity_poly.entity_id
_entity_poly.type
_entity_poly.pdbx_seq_one_letter_code
_entity_poly.pdbx_strand_id
1 'polypeptide(L)'
;VVIIFQPEIRRALEHIGISAFEEIHNIQDEEKRNITVNEIINAISNLAESKTGALIVIEQATRLGEILNSGTILDAKVSSNLLENIFVVNTPLHDGATIIRKDRILASGCVLPLTNNNT
;
A
#
# COMPACT_ATOMS: atom_id res chain seq x y z
N VAL A 1 -7.53 -1.40 38.54
CA VAL A 1 -7.27 -0.25 37.66
C VAL A 1 -7.01 -0.80 36.27
N VAL A 2 -7.86 -0.50 35.29
CA VAL A 2 -7.64 -0.87 33.90
C VAL A 2 -6.86 0.27 33.26
N ILE A 3 -5.60 0.04 32.92
CA ILE A 3 -4.76 0.99 32.20
C ILE A 3 -4.89 0.62 30.72
N ILE A 4 -5.58 1.45 29.95
CA ILE A 4 -5.64 1.34 28.50
C ILE A 4 -4.73 2.43 27.94
N PHE A 5 -3.80 2.08 27.07
CA PHE A 5 -2.93 3.07 26.44
C PHE A 5 -3.71 3.77 25.30
N GLN A 6 -3.29 4.99 24.98
CA GLN A 6 -3.86 5.76 23.89
C GLN A 6 -3.86 5.02 22.53
N PRO A 7 -2.84 4.19 22.20
CA PRO A 7 -2.83 3.42 20.96
C PRO A 7 -3.98 2.42 20.83
N GLU A 8 -4.42 1.75 21.90
CA GLU A 8 -5.50 0.76 21.82
C GLU A 8 -6.86 1.45 21.61
N ILE A 9 -7.10 2.59 22.27
CA ILE A 9 -8.32 3.40 22.05
C ILE A 9 -8.34 3.93 20.61
N ARG A 10 -7.19 4.42 20.10
CA ARG A 10 -7.06 4.88 18.72
C ARG A 10 -7.43 3.76 17.73
N ARG A 11 -6.85 2.57 17.89
CA ARG A 11 -7.12 1.42 17.01
C ARG A 11 -8.58 0.95 17.05
N ALA A 12 -9.19 0.93 18.24
CA ALA A 12 -10.59 0.54 18.39
C ALA A 12 -11.54 1.54 17.69
N LEU A 13 -11.26 2.84 17.82
CA LEU A 13 -12.05 3.89 17.16
C LEU A 13 -11.83 3.93 15.64
N GLU A 14 -10.60 3.69 15.17
CA GLU A 14 -10.30 3.53 13.74
C GLU A 14 -11.15 2.41 13.14
N HIS A 15 -11.21 1.24 13.78
CA HIS A 15 -11.96 0.09 13.28
C HIS A 15 -13.48 0.33 13.19
N ILE A 16 -14.06 1.05 14.15
CA ILE A 16 -15.50 1.39 14.17
C ILE A 16 -15.83 2.49 13.14
N GLY A 17 -14.94 3.45 12.94
CA GLY A 17 -15.15 4.54 11.97
C GLY A 17 -15.07 4.10 10.51
N ILE A 18 -14.27 3.06 10.21
CA ILE A 18 -14.08 2.55 8.85
C ILE A 18 -15.31 1.77 8.37
N SER A 19 -15.90 0.93 9.22
CA SER A 19 -17.02 0.05 8.85
C SER A 19 -18.30 0.81 8.46
N ALA A 20 -18.54 2.00 9.02
CA ALA A 20 -19.70 2.83 8.70
C ALA A 20 -19.56 3.63 7.39
N PHE A 21 -18.34 3.79 6.85
CA PHE A 21 -18.07 4.67 5.70
C PHE A 21 -17.81 3.91 4.39
N GLU A 22 -17.45 2.63 4.44
CA GLU A 22 -17.18 1.80 3.25
C GLU A 22 -18.46 1.44 2.45
N GLU A 23 -19.64 1.42 3.08
CA GLU A 23 -20.90 1.05 2.40
C GLU A 23 -21.41 2.11 1.39
N ILE A 24 -20.94 3.36 1.45
CA ILE A 24 -21.55 4.47 0.69
C ILE A 24 -20.89 4.72 -0.69
N HIS A 25 -19.70 4.19 -0.98
CA HIS A 25 -18.89 4.64 -2.13
C HIS A 25 -18.83 3.71 -3.36
N ASN A 26 -19.71 2.72 -3.50
CA ASN A 26 -19.38 1.52 -4.29
C ASN A 26 -20.13 1.33 -5.63
N ILE A 27 -20.17 2.35 -6.50
CA ILE A 27 -20.68 2.17 -7.89
C ILE A 27 -19.81 2.86 -8.97
N GLN A 28 -19.10 3.95 -8.68
CA GLN A 28 -18.30 4.68 -9.69
C GLN A 28 -16.86 4.17 -9.89
N ASP A 29 -16.40 3.19 -9.11
CA ASP A 29 -14.97 2.83 -9.02
C ASP A 29 -14.60 1.50 -9.71
N GLU A 30 -15.53 0.76 -10.33
CA GLU A 30 -15.20 -0.55 -10.92
C GLU A 30 -14.26 -0.47 -12.12
N GLU A 31 -14.50 0.45 -13.05
CA GLU A 31 -13.67 0.60 -14.26
C GLU A 31 -12.25 1.04 -13.91
N LYS A 32 -12.11 2.04 -13.02
CA LYS A 32 -10.81 2.50 -12.53
C LYS A 32 -10.07 1.38 -11.81
N ARG A 33 -10.78 0.61 -10.96
CA ARG A 33 -10.21 -0.55 -10.28
C ARG A 33 -9.70 -1.58 -11.27
N ASN A 34 -10.46 -1.91 -12.31
CA ASN A 34 -10.03 -2.85 -13.35
C ASN A 34 -8.79 -2.36 -14.09
N ILE A 35 -8.74 -1.07 -14.45
CA ILE A 35 -7.55 -0.47 -15.07
C ILE A 35 -6.34 -0.58 -14.14
N THR A 36 -6.47 -0.17 -12.88
CA THR A 36 -5.38 -0.26 -11.89
C THR A 36 -4.89 -1.69 -11.68
N VAL A 37 -5.80 -2.66 -11.59
CA VAL A 37 -5.45 -4.09 -11.46
C VAL A 37 -4.67 -4.56 -12.68
N ASN A 38 -5.09 -4.20 -13.90
CA ASN A 38 -4.38 -4.56 -15.12
C ASN A 38 -2.96 -3.95 -15.15
N GLU A 39 -2.79 -2.69 -14.76
CA GLU A 39 -1.47 -2.04 -14.68
C GLU A 39 -0.55 -2.75 -13.68
N ILE A 40 -1.08 -3.18 -12.52
CA ILE A 40 -0.33 -3.94 -11.52
C ILE A 40 0.07 -5.32 -12.06
N ILE A 41 -0.86 -6.04 -12.69
CA ILE A 41 -0.58 -7.36 -13.29
C ILE A 41 0.53 -7.24 -14.34
N ASN A 42 0.44 -6.27 -15.25
CA ASN A 42 1.44 -6.04 -16.28
C ASN A 42 2.83 -5.79 -15.66
N ALA A 43 2.92 -4.91 -14.65
CA ALA A 43 4.19 -4.65 -13.96
C ALA A 43 4.76 -5.91 -13.29
N ILE A 44 3.93 -6.64 -12.54
CA ILE A 44 4.37 -7.84 -11.82
C ILE A 44 4.82 -8.93 -12.79
N SER A 45 4.13 -9.11 -13.91
CA SER A 45 4.54 -10.06 -14.96
C SER A 45 5.93 -9.72 -15.50
N ASN A 46 6.18 -8.45 -15.83
CA ASN A 46 7.48 -8.00 -16.34
C ASN A 46 8.59 -8.14 -15.28
N LEU A 47 8.31 -7.75 -14.03
CA LEU A 47 9.24 -7.89 -12.91
C LEU A 47 9.56 -9.36 -12.60
N ALA A 48 8.58 -10.25 -12.71
CA ALA A 48 8.79 -11.68 -12.53
C ALA A 48 9.67 -12.28 -13.65
N GLU A 49 9.43 -11.88 -14.91
CA GLU A 49 10.24 -12.30 -16.06
C GLU A 49 11.71 -11.86 -15.90
N SER A 50 11.93 -10.62 -15.43
CA SER A 50 13.27 -10.10 -15.14
C SER A 50 13.87 -10.58 -13.82
N LYS A 51 13.14 -11.37 -13.03
CA LYS A 51 13.52 -11.83 -11.68
C LYS A 51 13.82 -10.68 -10.71
N THR A 52 13.10 -9.58 -10.86
CA THR A 52 13.21 -8.40 -10.01
C THR A 52 12.27 -8.54 -8.81
N GLY A 53 12.81 -8.41 -7.60
CA GLY A 53 12.02 -8.43 -6.38
C GLY A 53 11.14 -7.18 -6.27
N ALA A 54 9.90 -7.37 -5.84
CA ALA A 54 8.95 -6.28 -5.61
C ALA A 54 8.10 -6.56 -4.38
N LEU A 55 7.86 -5.51 -3.59
CA LEU A 55 6.97 -5.55 -2.44
C LEU A 55 5.92 -4.46 -2.58
N ILE A 56 4.69 -4.85 -2.90
CA ILE A 56 3.57 -3.94 -3.12
C ILE A 56 2.52 -4.19 -2.03
N VAL A 57 2.09 -3.13 -1.37
CA VAL A 57 1.05 -3.14 -0.33
C VAL A 57 -0.16 -2.40 -0.88
N ILE A 58 -1.32 -3.08 -0.90
CA ILE A 58 -2.59 -2.47 -1.26
C ILE A 58 -3.33 -2.08 0.02
N GLU A 59 -3.48 -0.78 0.23
CA GLU A 59 -4.24 -0.23 1.35
C GLU A 59 -5.73 -0.53 1.18
N GLN A 60 -6.34 -1.07 2.24
CA GLN A 60 -7.76 -1.39 2.32
C GLN A 60 -8.43 -0.44 3.33
N ALA A 61 -9.33 -0.96 4.17
CA ALA A 61 -9.94 -0.29 5.31
C ALA A 61 -8.92 0.43 6.23
N THR A 62 -7.90 -0.31 6.68
CA THR A 62 -6.90 0.21 7.63
C THR A 62 -5.90 1.11 6.92
N ARG A 63 -5.85 2.39 7.31
CA ARG A 63 -4.90 3.36 6.75
C ARG A 63 -3.47 3.06 7.22
N LEU A 64 -2.52 3.17 6.30
CA LEU A 64 -1.10 2.91 6.56
C LEU A 64 -0.30 4.22 6.79
N GLY A 65 -0.93 5.22 7.40
CA GLY A 65 -0.40 6.59 7.49
C GLY A 65 0.99 6.70 8.11
N GLU A 66 1.26 5.97 9.20
CA GLU A 66 2.57 5.98 9.85
C GLU A 66 3.66 5.34 9.00
N ILE A 67 3.32 4.33 8.20
CA ILE A 67 4.25 3.62 7.31
C ILE A 67 4.64 4.52 6.13
N LEU A 68 3.73 5.33 5.61
CA LEU A 68 4.01 6.27 4.51
C LEU A 68 5.16 7.24 4.84
N ASN A 69 5.30 7.63 6.11
CA ASN A 69 6.34 8.56 6.56
C ASN A 69 7.76 7.98 6.50
N SER A 70 7.90 6.65 6.39
CA SER A 70 9.20 5.99 6.30
C SER A 70 9.77 5.98 4.87
N GLY A 71 8.92 6.16 3.86
CA GLY A 71 9.31 6.13 2.45
C GLY A 71 9.29 7.51 1.79
N THR A 72 9.48 7.51 0.48
CA THR A 72 9.34 8.70 -0.37
C THR A 72 7.90 8.82 -0.85
N ILE A 73 7.24 9.93 -0.53
CA ILE A 73 5.90 10.25 -1.05
C ILE A 73 5.98 10.50 -2.56
N LEU A 74 5.14 9.80 -3.32
CA LEU A 74 5.06 9.93 -4.77
C LEU A 74 3.74 10.56 -5.22
N ASP A 75 2.63 10.15 -4.61
CA ASP A 75 1.27 10.53 -4.99
C ASP A 75 1.06 10.51 -6.52
N ALA A 76 1.30 9.35 -7.13
CA ALA A 76 1.24 9.16 -8.58
C ALA A 76 0.09 8.22 -8.97
N LYS A 77 -0.43 8.36 -10.19
CA LYS A 77 -1.37 7.36 -10.74
C LYS A 77 -0.64 6.04 -10.96
N VAL A 78 -1.28 4.92 -10.63
CA VAL A 78 -0.73 3.60 -10.93
C VAL A 78 -0.58 3.42 -12.44
N SER A 79 0.61 3.02 -12.87
CA SER A 79 0.91 2.55 -14.22
C SER A 79 2.01 1.50 -14.17
N SER A 80 2.02 0.57 -15.13
CA SER A 80 2.99 -0.52 -15.15
C SER A 80 4.42 0.01 -15.22
N ASN A 81 4.66 0.96 -16.13
CA ASN A 81 5.98 1.55 -16.35
C ASN A 81 6.52 2.24 -15.09
N LEU A 82 5.65 2.86 -14.28
CA LEU A 82 6.07 3.50 -13.04
C LEU A 82 6.42 2.46 -11.98
N LEU A 83 5.60 1.41 -11.83
CA LEU A 83 5.89 0.31 -10.91
C LEU A 83 7.21 -0.40 -11.28
N GLU A 84 7.41 -0.68 -12.57
CA GLU A 84 8.66 -1.27 -13.07
C GLU A 84 9.86 -0.37 -12.76
N ASN A 85 9.76 0.95 -12.99
CA ASN A 85 10.83 1.89 -12.67
C ASN A 85 11.14 2.00 -11.18
N ILE A 86 10.10 1.94 -10.34
CA ILE A 86 10.26 1.97 -8.87
C ILE A 86 11.12 0.79 -8.40
N PHE A 87 10.92 -0.40 -8.98
CA PHE A 87 11.64 -1.61 -8.57
C PHE A 87 12.95 -1.86 -9.35
N VAL A 88 13.44 -0.89 -10.14
CA VAL A 88 14.77 -0.99 -10.75
C VAL A 88 15.83 -1.06 -9.65
N VAL A 89 16.65 -2.11 -9.71
CA VAL A 89 17.68 -2.41 -8.71
C VAL A 89 18.68 -1.25 -8.61
N ASN A 90 19.15 -0.96 -7.39
CA ASN A 90 20.10 0.11 -7.07
C ASN A 90 19.55 1.54 -7.21
N THR A 91 18.23 1.73 -7.18
CA THR A 91 17.62 3.06 -7.12
C THR A 91 17.17 3.40 -5.69
N PRO A 92 17.01 4.67 -5.28
CA PRO A 92 16.54 4.97 -3.92
C PRO A 92 15.13 4.43 -3.60
N LEU A 93 14.28 4.20 -4.60
CA LEU A 93 12.88 3.80 -4.41
C LEU A 93 12.66 2.29 -4.30
N HIS A 94 13.57 1.47 -4.84
CA HIS A 94 13.37 0.01 -4.88
C HIS A 94 13.49 -0.68 -3.52
N ASP A 95 14.15 -0.02 -2.54
CA ASP A 95 14.46 -0.62 -1.26
C ASP A 95 13.31 -0.41 -0.26
N GLY A 96 12.33 -1.31 -0.33
CA GLY A 96 11.18 -1.33 0.59
C GLY A 96 9.85 -1.53 -0.13
N ALA A 97 8.78 -1.29 0.62
CA ALA A 97 7.42 -1.47 0.14
C ALA A 97 6.91 -0.25 -0.63
N THR A 98 6.18 -0.51 -1.71
CA THR A 98 5.37 0.48 -2.42
C THR A 98 3.92 0.38 -1.97
N ILE A 99 3.34 1.49 -1.50
CA ILE A 99 1.98 1.54 -0.96
C ILE A 99 1.02 2.13 -2.01
N ILE A 100 -0.02 1.38 -2.35
CA ILE A 100 -1.08 1.76 -3.27
C ILE A 100 -2.38 1.96 -2.50
N ARG A 101 -3.06 3.08 -2.72
CA ARG A 101 -4.42 3.35 -2.23
C ARG A 101 -5.30 3.65 -3.44
N LYS A 102 -6.34 2.83 -3.63
CA LYS A 102 -7.22 2.90 -4.81
C LYS A 102 -6.38 2.84 -6.10
N ASP A 103 -6.42 3.89 -6.92
CA ASP A 103 -5.72 4.01 -8.20
C ASP A 103 -4.40 4.78 -8.12
N ARG A 104 -3.88 5.03 -6.91
CA ARG A 104 -2.69 5.86 -6.68
C ARG A 104 -1.60 5.15 -5.88
N ILE A 105 -0.36 5.33 -6.31
CA ILE A 105 0.85 5.01 -5.55
C ILE A 105 1.10 6.17 -4.59
N LEU A 106 0.95 5.93 -3.29
CA LEU A 106 1.14 6.96 -2.28
C LEU A 106 2.62 7.21 -1.99
N ALA A 107 3.37 6.12 -1.78
CA ALA A 107 4.78 6.17 -1.42
C ALA A 107 5.50 4.88 -1.83
N SER A 108 6.83 4.96 -1.93
CA SER A 108 7.71 3.81 -2.17
C SER A 108 8.96 3.88 -1.28
N GLY A 109 9.69 2.77 -1.19
CA GLY A 109 10.78 2.60 -0.21
C GLY A 109 10.30 2.64 1.25
N CYS A 110 9.05 2.24 1.51
CA CYS A 110 8.51 2.24 2.87
C CYS A 110 9.02 1.04 3.67
N VAL A 111 9.39 1.27 4.93
CA VAL A 111 9.82 0.22 5.86
C VAL A 111 8.60 -0.40 6.53
N LEU A 112 8.41 -1.70 6.34
CA LEU A 112 7.36 -2.45 7.02
C LEU A 112 7.86 -3.04 8.35
N PRO A 113 7.00 -3.14 9.37
CA PRO A 113 7.34 -3.86 10.59
C PRO A 113 7.63 -5.33 10.26
N LEU A 114 8.74 -5.85 10.78
CA LEU A 114 9.09 -7.26 10.62
C LEU A 114 8.22 -8.12 11.57
N THR A 115 7.78 -9.27 11.08
CA THR A 115 7.05 -10.24 11.90
C THR A 115 7.98 -10.83 12.96
N ASN A 116 7.66 -10.67 14.25
CA ASN A 116 8.29 -11.43 15.32
C ASN A 116 7.62 -12.80 15.45
N ASN A 117 8.10 -13.77 14.68
CA ASN A 117 7.73 -15.17 14.85
C ASN A 117 8.64 -15.81 15.91
N ASN A 118 8.40 -15.51 17.18
CA ASN A 118 8.96 -16.30 18.27
C ASN A 118 8.09 -17.55 18.44
N THR A 119 8.44 -18.62 17.73
CA THR A 119 8.00 -19.99 18.05
C THR A 119 8.56 -20.45 19.39
#